data_AF-A0A2U9CV19-F1
#
_entry.id   AF-A0A2U9CV19-F1
#
_cell.length_a   1.000
_cell.length_b   1.000
_cell.length_c   1.000
_cell.angle_alpha   90.00
_cell.angle_beta   90.00
_cell.angle_gamma   90.00
#
_symmetry.space_group_name_H-M   'P 1'
#
loop_
_entity.id
_entity.type
_entity.pdbx_description
1 polymer ?
#
loop_
_entity_poly.entity_id
_entity_poly.type
_entity_poly.pdbx_seq_one_letter_code
_entity_poly.pdbx_strand_id
1 'polypeptide(L)'
;MQKRRTQKPTSKKNSAGDWSAVAGLARAQKMGLVAAPAERLMEDEWMQVKARSAQQGESTQPCAICREEFRLQPQVLLSCSHVFHRACLQAFERFSGRKCCPMCRREQYETRLIHDAARLFRHHCATRIQACWRGYVARKWYRHTRKTVSPKDKRLRRKFFEAKLQELNDSFVRYCHTDTEAFLSDIDRSLSSSRRVFQQLESKSVSEPQENDWDQIQSQVIQRGVRDCPICLTALCDLNLPTEASRSDHQQQGRRTVLLSCSHLFHQLCLEAFESFTADSRPPCPLCRSVYHKKLI
;
A
#
# COMPACT_ATOMS: atom_id res chain seq x y z
N MET A 1 -14.26 -36.77 -37.52
CA MET A 1 -15.41 -36.95 -36.60
C MET A 1 -15.36 -35.92 -35.48
N GLN A 2 -16.12 -34.82 -35.59
CA GLN A 2 -16.21 -33.80 -34.55
C GLN A 2 -17.70 -33.55 -34.25
N LYS A 3 -18.15 -34.03 -33.08
CA LYS A 3 -19.53 -33.88 -32.61
C LYS A 3 -19.80 -32.40 -32.31
N ARG A 4 -20.55 -31.74 -33.19
CA ARG A 4 -21.13 -30.40 -32.94
C ARG A 4 -22.13 -30.52 -31.77
N ARG A 5 -21.78 -29.91 -30.64
CA ARG A 5 -22.64 -29.80 -29.46
C ARG A 5 -23.64 -28.66 -29.73
N THR A 6 -24.80 -29.01 -30.26
CA THR A 6 -25.95 -28.09 -30.43
C THR A 6 -26.47 -27.69 -29.05
N GLN A 7 -26.20 -26.44 -28.65
CA GLN A 7 -26.79 -25.86 -27.46
C GLN A 7 -28.27 -25.57 -27.75
N LYS A 8 -29.17 -26.32 -27.11
CA LYS A 8 -30.61 -26.03 -27.08
C LYS A 8 -30.83 -24.65 -26.44
N PRO A 9 -31.66 -23.77 -27.02
CA PRO A 9 -32.08 -22.55 -26.34
C PRO A 9 -32.97 -22.95 -25.16
N THR A 10 -32.52 -22.62 -23.94
CA THR A 10 -33.33 -22.76 -22.74
C THR A 10 -34.44 -21.72 -22.80
N SER A 11 -35.64 -22.16 -23.18
CA SER A 11 -36.88 -21.41 -23.03
C SER A 11 -37.11 -21.15 -21.54
N LYS A 12 -36.60 -20.02 -21.06
CA LYS A 12 -37.02 -19.46 -19.78
C LYS A 12 -38.46 -18.99 -19.97
N LYS A 13 -39.39 -19.83 -19.53
CA LYS A 13 -40.79 -19.46 -19.30
C LYS A 13 -40.78 -18.17 -18.48
N ASN A 14 -41.20 -17.07 -19.10
CA ASN A 14 -41.53 -15.84 -18.40
C ASN A 14 -42.74 -16.16 -17.52
N SER A 15 -42.50 -16.48 -16.26
CA SER A 15 -43.53 -16.42 -15.23
C SER A 15 -43.91 -14.95 -15.08
N ALA A 16 -44.92 -14.51 -15.83
CA ALA A 16 -45.61 -13.28 -15.57
C ALA A 16 -46.21 -13.39 -14.16
N GLY A 17 -45.48 -12.89 -13.16
CA GLY A 17 -46.00 -12.63 -11.83
C GLY A 17 -46.97 -11.46 -11.94
N ASP A 18 -48.19 -11.76 -12.36
CA ASP A 18 -49.33 -10.86 -12.34
C ASP A 18 -49.67 -10.57 -10.87
N TRP A 19 -49.22 -9.41 -10.38
CA TRP A 19 -49.53 -8.94 -9.04
C TRP A 19 -50.80 -8.10 -9.08
N SER A 20 -51.92 -8.74 -9.36
CA SER A 20 -53.22 -8.26 -8.92
C SER A 20 -54.09 -9.47 -8.59
N ALA A 21 -54.31 -9.70 -7.29
CA ALA A 21 -55.33 -10.64 -6.85
C ALA A 21 -56.63 -10.32 -7.61
N VAL A 22 -57.24 -11.32 -8.24
CA VAL A 22 -58.52 -11.19 -8.93
C VAL A 22 -59.57 -10.93 -7.85
N ALA A 23 -59.75 -9.66 -7.50
CA ALA A 23 -60.86 -9.24 -6.66
C ALA A 23 -62.12 -9.46 -7.49
N GLY A 24 -62.84 -10.54 -7.22
CA GLY A 24 -64.11 -10.83 -7.88
C GLY A 24 -65.06 -9.64 -7.72
N LEU A 25 -65.80 -9.32 -8.79
CA LEU A 25 -66.77 -8.22 -8.80
C LEU A 25 -67.64 -8.26 -7.54
N ALA A 26 -67.72 -7.12 -6.84
CA ALA A 26 -68.57 -6.98 -5.68
C ALA A 26 -70.04 -7.23 -6.08
N ARG A 27 -70.85 -7.80 -5.18
CA ARG A 27 -72.24 -8.17 -5.48
C ARG A 27 -73.06 -7.00 -6.04
N ALA A 28 -72.81 -5.78 -5.56
CA ALA A 28 -73.45 -4.56 -6.08
C ALA A 28 -73.09 -4.25 -7.55
N GLN A 29 -71.87 -4.57 -7.99
CA GLN A 29 -71.43 -4.41 -9.38
C GLN A 29 -72.06 -5.48 -10.27
N LYS A 30 -72.18 -6.73 -9.79
CA LYS A 30 -72.87 -7.81 -10.51
C LYS A 30 -74.37 -7.53 -10.69
N MET A 31 -74.98 -6.80 -9.76
CA MET A 31 -76.39 -6.42 -9.82
C MET A 31 -76.63 -5.07 -10.53
N GLY A 32 -75.61 -4.47 -11.15
CA GLY A 32 -75.74 -3.24 -11.93
C GLY A 32 -76.04 -1.98 -11.10
N LEU A 33 -75.91 -2.05 -9.77
CA LEU A 33 -76.14 -0.91 -8.85
C LEU A 33 -74.95 0.05 -8.82
N VAL A 34 -73.77 -0.42 -9.21
CA VAL A 34 -72.53 0.35 -9.31
C VAL A 34 -71.81 -0.06 -10.59
N ALA A 35 -71.26 0.91 -11.31
CA ALA A 35 -70.46 0.63 -12.51
C ALA A 35 -69.32 -0.36 -12.19
N ALA A 36 -69.12 -1.34 -13.08
CA ALA A 36 -68.00 -2.26 -12.96
C ALA A 36 -66.67 -1.48 -13.04
N PRO A 37 -65.60 -1.94 -12.35
CA PRO A 37 -64.27 -1.35 -12.51
C PRO A 37 -63.89 -1.40 -14.00
N ALA A 38 -63.15 -0.38 -14.46
CA ALA A 38 -62.67 -0.34 -15.85
C ALA A 38 -61.96 -1.67 -16.20
N GLU A 39 -62.26 -2.20 -17.37
CA GLU A 39 -61.62 -3.43 -17.86
C GLU A 39 -60.11 -3.27 -17.90
N ARG A 40 -59.40 -4.35 -17.56
CA ARG A 40 -57.94 -4.33 -17.55
C ARG A 40 -57.41 -4.15 -18.95
N LEU A 41 -56.25 -3.47 -19.07
CA LEU A 41 -55.63 -3.28 -20.37
C LEU A 41 -55.30 -4.63 -21.01
N MET A 42 -55.67 -4.78 -22.27
CA MET A 42 -55.40 -5.97 -23.06
C MET A 42 -53.91 -6.06 -23.43
N GLU A 43 -53.44 -7.25 -23.78
CA GLU A 43 -52.02 -7.48 -24.11
C GLU A 43 -51.55 -6.60 -25.30
N ASP A 44 -52.44 -6.38 -26.28
CA ASP A 44 -52.17 -5.51 -27.43
C ASP A 44 -52.04 -4.04 -27.05
N GLU A 45 -52.85 -3.57 -26.10
CA GLU A 45 -52.77 -2.21 -25.57
C GLU A 45 -51.48 -2.01 -24.79
N TRP A 46 -51.05 -3.02 -24.01
CA TRP A 46 -49.75 -2.99 -23.37
C TRP A 46 -48.60 -2.99 -24.36
N MET A 47 -48.73 -3.67 -25.50
CA MET A 47 -47.73 -3.61 -26.57
C MET A 47 -47.60 -2.19 -27.12
N GLN A 48 -48.71 -1.48 -27.30
CA GLN A 48 -48.72 -0.07 -27.72
C GLN A 48 -48.12 0.86 -26.65
N VAL A 49 -48.49 0.67 -25.38
CA VAL A 49 -47.92 1.45 -24.25
C VAL A 49 -46.41 1.23 -24.17
N LYS A 50 -45.95 -0.01 -24.35
CA LYS A 50 -44.53 -0.37 -24.38
C LYS A 50 -43.81 0.24 -25.58
N ALA A 51 -44.42 0.22 -26.77
CA ALA A 51 -43.85 0.84 -27.96
C ALA A 51 -43.68 2.36 -27.77
N ARG A 52 -44.69 3.03 -27.19
CA ARG A 52 -44.62 4.46 -26.86
C ARG A 52 -43.50 4.77 -25.86
N SER A 53 -43.40 3.99 -24.79
CA SER A 53 -42.34 4.12 -23.77
C SER A 53 -40.95 3.91 -24.37
N ALA A 54 -40.80 2.94 -25.29
CA ALA A 54 -39.56 2.70 -26.00
C ALA A 54 -39.19 3.85 -26.95
N GLN A 55 -40.16 4.44 -27.64
CA GLN A 55 -39.95 5.61 -28.51
C GLN A 55 -39.52 6.85 -27.71
N GLN A 56 -40.09 7.03 -26.52
CA GLN A 56 -39.72 8.11 -25.60
C GLN A 56 -38.38 7.86 -24.89
N GLY A 57 -37.87 6.63 -24.94
CA GLY A 57 -36.61 6.27 -24.29
C GLY A 57 -36.69 6.27 -22.77
N GLU A 58 -37.87 6.05 -22.18
CA GLU A 58 -38.12 6.10 -20.74
C GLU A 58 -37.23 5.11 -19.95
N SER A 59 -36.91 3.95 -20.54
CA SER A 59 -36.00 2.96 -19.92
C SER A 59 -34.51 3.37 -19.97
N THR A 60 -34.16 4.36 -20.79
CA THR A 60 -32.79 4.90 -20.87
C THR A 60 -32.59 6.06 -19.89
N GLN A 61 -33.67 6.80 -19.60
CA GLN A 61 -33.65 7.88 -18.62
C GLN A 61 -33.56 7.33 -17.19
N PRO A 62 -33.00 8.09 -16.24
CA PRO A 62 -33.01 7.70 -14.84
C PRO A 62 -34.43 7.73 -14.26
N CYS A 63 -34.66 6.96 -13.21
CA CYS A 63 -35.97 6.96 -12.53
C CYS A 63 -36.29 8.36 -11.97
N ALA A 64 -37.45 8.92 -12.31
CA ALA A 64 -37.81 10.27 -11.85
C ALA A 64 -38.00 10.42 -10.33
N ILE A 65 -38.14 9.31 -9.59
CA ILE A 65 -38.29 9.33 -8.11
C ILE A 65 -36.92 9.42 -7.43
N CYS A 66 -36.02 8.46 -7.69
CA CYS A 66 -34.70 8.41 -7.03
C CYS A 66 -33.56 9.05 -7.84
N ARG A 67 -33.80 9.41 -9.11
CA ARG A 67 -32.82 9.97 -10.06
C ARG A 67 -31.66 9.03 -10.40
N GLU A 68 -31.80 7.73 -10.14
CA GLU A 68 -30.80 6.72 -10.47
C GLU A 68 -31.14 5.95 -11.75
N GLU A 69 -30.11 5.46 -12.44
CA GLU A 69 -30.26 4.54 -13.56
C GLU A 69 -30.93 3.22 -13.13
N PHE A 70 -31.74 2.65 -14.00
CA PHE A 70 -32.43 1.39 -13.72
C PHE A 70 -31.51 0.17 -13.58
N ARG A 71 -30.42 0.11 -14.36
CA ARG A 71 -29.45 -1.00 -14.37
C ARG A 71 -30.14 -2.37 -14.38
N LEU A 72 -29.86 -3.24 -13.41
CA LEU A 72 -30.45 -4.58 -13.27
C LEU A 72 -31.71 -4.61 -12.37
N GLN A 73 -32.13 -3.47 -11.83
CA GLN A 73 -33.25 -3.42 -10.90
C GLN A 73 -34.60 -3.63 -11.62
N PRO A 74 -35.59 -4.26 -10.96
CA PRO A 74 -36.92 -4.45 -11.53
C PRO A 74 -37.60 -3.12 -11.85
N GLN A 75 -38.09 -3.00 -13.07
CA GLN A 75 -38.82 -1.83 -13.56
C GLN A 75 -40.30 -2.11 -13.72
N VAL A 76 -41.10 -1.09 -13.52
CA VAL A 76 -42.54 -1.09 -13.75
C VAL A 76 -42.88 -0.03 -14.79
N LEU A 77 -43.62 -0.45 -15.81
CA LEU A 77 -44.25 0.40 -16.81
C LEU A 77 -45.68 0.67 -16.38
N LEU A 78 -46.06 1.94 -16.34
CA LEU A 78 -47.43 2.35 -16.07
C LEU A 78 -48.25 2.42 -17.36
N SER A 79 -49.58 2.32 -17.25
CA SER A 79 -50.51 2.56 -18.37
C SER A 79 -50.38 3.95 -19.01
N CYS A 80 -49.79 4.91 -18.28
CA CYS A 80 -49.43 6.23 -18.79
C CYS A 80 -48.06 6.30 -19.50
N SER A 81 -47.46 5.16 -19.85
CA SER A 81 -46.16 5.00 -20.54
C SER A 81 -44.90 5.37 -19.75
N HIS A 82 -45.04 5.82 -18.51
CA HIS A 82 -43.92 6.17 -17.62
C HIS A 82 -43.30 4.93 -16.94
N VAL A 83 -41.98 4.98 -16.72
CA VAL A 83 -41.22 3.87 -16.12
C VAL A 83 -40.57 4.26 -14.79
N PHE A 84 -40.66 3.38 -13.78
CA PHE A 84 -40.05 3.57 -12.47
C PHE A 84 -39.44 2.27 -11.94
N HIS A 85 -38.59 2.35 -10.91
CA HIS A 85 -38.21 1.14 -10.17
C HIS A 85 -39.44 0.64 -9.42
N ARG A 86 -39.60 -0.69 -9.34
CA ARG A 86 -40.68 -1.29 -8.55
C ARG A 86 -40.67 -0.79 -7.10
N ALA A 87 -39.50 -0.74 -6.48
CA ALA A 87 -39.35 -0.31 -5.09
C ALA A 87 -39.70 1.19 -4.92
N CYS A 88 -39.24 2.05 -5.84
CA CYS A 88 -39.49 3.49 -5.78
C CYS A 88 -40.98 3.81 -5.94
N LEU A 89 -41.67 3.15 -6.87
CA LEU A 89 -43.11 3.33 -7.04
C LEU A 89 -43.88 2.85 -5.79
N GLN A 90 -43.53 1.70 -5.23
CA GLN A 90 -44.15 1.20 -4.00
C GLN A 90 -43.93 2.11 -2.80
N ALA A 91 -42.73 2.69 -2.66
CA ALA A 91 -42.45 3.67 -1.62
C ALA A 91 -43.29 4.94 -1.81
N PHE A 92 -43.42 5.42 -3.06
CA PHE A 92 -44.24 6.57 -3.39
C PHE A 92 -45.73 6.34 -3.07
N GLU A 93 -46.28 5.19 -3.45
CA GLU A 93 -47.68 4.83 -3.14
C GLU A 93 -47.95 4.80 -1.64
N ARG A 94 -47.00 4.25 -0.86
CA ARG A 94 -47.10 4.20 0.62
C ARG A 94 -47.04 5.59 1.25
N PHE A 95 -46.20 6.48 0.73
CA PHE A 95 -46.04 7.82 1.26
C PHE A 95 -47.18 8.75 0.87
N SER A 96 -47.61 8.71 -0.39
CA SER A 96 -48.68 9.56 -0.93
C SER A 96 -50.07 9.10 -0.47
N GLY A 97 -50.22 7.83 -0.09
CA GLY A 97 -51.51 7.22 0.26
C GLY A 97 -52.48 7.11 -0.93
N ARG A 98 -52.01 7.44 -2.15
CA ARG A 98 -52.79 7.43 -3.39
C ARG A 98 -52.00 6.74 -4.50
N LYS A 99 -52.71 5.96 -5.32
CA LYS A 99 -52.15 5.35 -6.54
C LYS A 99 -52.23 6.31 -7.72
N CYS A 100 -51.28 7.25 -7.78
CA CYS A 100 -51.17 8.23 -8.86
C CYS A 100 -49.75 8.26 -9.44
N CYS A 101 -49.64 8.49 -10.76
CA CYS A 101 -48.32 8.52 -11.41
C CYS A 101 -47.50 9.72 -10.88
N PRO A 102 -46.24 9.53 -10.44
CA PRO A 102 -45.41 10.64 -9.95
C PRO A 102 -45.15 11.74 -10.99
N MET A 103 -45.19 11.42 -12.28
CA MET A 103 -44.91 12.39 -13.35
C MET A 103 -46.16 13.08 -13.88
N CYS A 104 -47.20 12.33 -14.24
CA CYS A 104 -48.41 12.89 -14.87
C CYS A 104 -49.64 12.92 -13.98
N ARG A 105 -49.53 12.48 -12.72
CA ARG A 105 -50.60 12.45 -11.71
C ARG A 105 -51.86 11.66 -12.10
N ARG A 106 -51.82 10.91 -13.20
CA ARG A 106 -52.92 10.02 -13.61
C ARG A 106 -53.19 9.01 -12.51
N GLU A 107 -54.42 8.98 -12.04
CA GLU A 107 -54.91 8.04 -11.04
C GLU A 107 -55.32 6.71 -11.68
N GLN A 108 -55.43 5.66 -10.87
CA GLN A 108 -55.93 4.34 -11.29
C GLN A 108 -55.15 3.74 -12.48
N TYR A 109 -53.84 3.94 -12.51
CA TYR A 109 -53.00 3.29 -13.53
C TYR A 109 -52.86 1.79 -13.26
N GLU A 110 -52.60 1.06 -14.35
CA GLU A 110 -52.13 -0.32 -14.27
C GLU A 110 -50.61 -0.38 -14.36
N THR A 111 -50.02 -1.45 -13.83
CA THR A 111 -48.57 -1.65 -13.81
C THR A 111 -48.19 -2.94 -14.50
N ARG A 112 -47.16 -2.91 -15.34
CA ARG A 112 -46.55 -4.10 -15.92
C ARG A 112 -45.05 -4.14 -15.64
N LEU A 113 -44.54 -5.30 -15.21
CA LEU A 113 -43.11 -5.47 -14.99
C LEU A 113 -42.37 -5.53 -16.34
N ILE A 114 -41.28 -4.75 -16.46
CA ILE A 114 -40.42 -4.72 -17.65
C ILE A 114 -38.95 -4.95 -17.28
N HIS A 115 -38.17 -5.36 -18.27
CA HIS A 115 -36.72 -5.62 -18.14
C HIS A 115 -35.89 -4.93 -19.23
N ASP A 116 -36.46 -3.89 -19.85
CA ASP A 116 -35.85 -3.25 -21.02
C ASP A 116 -34.56 -2.51 -20.64
N ALA A 117 -34.54 -1.74 -19.54
CA ALA A 117 -33.29 -1.10 -19.12
C ALA A 117 -32.23 -2.11 -18.66
N ALA A 118 -32.61 -3.28 -18.14
CA ALA A 118 -31.65 -4.34 -17.82
C ALA A 118 -31.01 -4.95 -19.08
N ARG A 119 -31.77 -5.02 -20.17
CA ARG A 119 -31.22 -5.39 -21.49
C ARG A 119 -30.26 -4.31 -22.01
N LEU A 120 -30.65 -3.03 -21.95
CA LEU A 120 -29.80 -1.91 -22.36
C LEU A 120 -28.51 -1.83 -21.55
N PHE A 121 -28.61 -1.97 -20.23
CA PHE A 121 -27.47 -1.96 -19.32
C PHE A 121 -26.48 -3.09 -19.63
N ARG A 122 -26.97 -4.31 -19.86
CA ARG A 122 -26.12 -5.45 -20.28
C ARG A 122 -25.41 -5.17 -21.60
N HIS A 123 -26.10 -4.57 -22.57
CA HIS A 123 -25.48 -4.16 -23.83
C HIS A 123 -24.39 -3.11 -23.58
N HIS A 124 -24.66 -2.08 -22.78
CA HIS A 124 -23.69 -1.06 -22.46
C HIS A 124 -22.44 -1.65 -21.76
N CYS A 125 -22.62 -2.54 -20.80
CA CYS A 125 -21.53 -3.29 -20.17
C CYS A 125 -20.72 -4.10 -21.20
N ALA A 126 -21.40 -4.83 -22.10
CA ALA A 126 -20.74 -5.60 -23.15
C ALA A 126 -19.89 -4.70 -24.07
N THR A 127 -20.43 -3.56 -24.50
CA THR A 127 -19.70 -2.57 -25.31
C THR A 127 -18.46 -2.05 -24.58
N ARG A 128 -18.55 -1.75 -23.28
CA ARG A 128 -17.40 -1.32 -22.48
C ARG A 128 -16.30 -2.39 -22.38
N ILE A 129 -16.68 -3.63 -22.13
CA ILE A 129 -15.75 -4.76 -22.06
C ILE A 129 -15.07 -4.96 -23.41
N GLN A 130 -15.85 -4.97 -24.49
CA GLN A 130 -15.34 -5.11 -25.85
C GLN A 130 -14.38 -3.98 -26.23
N ALA A 131 -14.71 -2.73 -25.90
CA ALA A 131 -13.84 -1.58 -26.14
C ALA A 131 -12.52 -1.68 -25.36
N CYS A 132 -12.59 -2.08 -24.09
CA CYS A 132 -11.40 -2.30 -23.26
C CYS A 132 -10.49 -3.39 -23.84
N TRP A 133 -11.07 -4.51 -24.25
CA TRP A 133 -10.33 -5.61 -24.88
C TRP A 133 -9.70 -5.20 -26.21
N ARG A 134 -10.47 -4.58 -27.11
CA ARG A 134 -9.96 -4.06 -28.39
C ARG A 134 -8.79 -3.09 -28.16
N GLY A 135 -8.92 -2.20 -27.18
CA GLY A 135 -7.84 -1.29 -26.79
C GLY A 135 -6.61 -2.00 -26.22
N TYR A 136 -6.80 -3.06 -25.42
CA TYR A 136 -5.69 -3.87 -24.91
C TYR A 136 -4.92 -4.56 -26.04
N VAL A 137 -5.62 -5.20 -26.98
CA VAL A 137 -5.01 -5.85 -28.15
C VAL A 137 -4.20 -4.85 -28.97
N ALA A 138 -4.79 -3.69 -29.29
CA ALA A 138 -4.11 -2.62 -30.02
C ALA A 138 -2.84 -2.14 -29.30
N ARG A 139 -2.91 -1.90 -27.98
CA ARG A 139 -1.74 -1.49 -27.18
C ARG A 139 -0.66 -2.58 -27.11
N LYS A 140 -1.05 -3.86 -27.00
CA LYS A 140 -0.11 -4.99 -26.98
C LYS A 140 0.66 -5.06 -28.30
N TRP A 141 -0.04 -4.97 -29.43
CA TRP A 141 0.58 -4.90 -30.75
C TRP A 141 1.46 -3.67 -30.90
N TYR A 142 0.97 -2.48 -30.56
CA TYR A 142 1.71 -1.23 -30.66
C TYR A 142 2.98 -1.20 -29.80
N ARG A 143 2.98 -1.80 -28.60
CA ARG A 143 4.18 -1.95 -27.78
C ARG A 143 5.27 -2.74 -28.49
N HIS A 144 4.90 -3.81 -29.21
CA HIS A 144 5.86 -4.60 -29.97
C HIS A 144 6.37 -3.80 -31.17
N THR A 145 5.47 -3.21 -31.96
CA THR A 145 5.83 -2.35 -33.12
C THR A 145 6.75 -1.20 -32.71
N ARG A 146 6.52 -0.56 -31.56
CA ARG A 146 7.37 0.53 -31.05
C ARG A 146 8.79 0.06 -30.69
N LYS A 147 9.01 -1.22 -30.41
CA LYS A 147 10.34 -1.78 -30.12
C LYS A 147 11.08 -2.23 -31.38
N THR A 148 10.36 -2.60 -32.44
CA THR A 148 10.93 -3.20 -33.65
C THR A 148 11.00 -2.23 -34.83
N VAL A 149 10.04 -1.31 -34.94
CA VAL A 149 9.92 -0.37 -36.06
C VAL A 149 10.39 1.01 -35.65
N SER A 150 11.34 1.57 -36.41
CA SER A 150 11.82 2.93 -36.23
C SER A 150 10.71 3.96 -36.55
N PRO A 151 10.40 4.90 -35.63
CA PRO A 151 9.51 6.02 -35.92
C PRO A 151 10.03 6.93 -37.04
N LYS A 152 9.11 7.57 -37.78
CA LYS A 152 9.44 8.58 -38.81
C LYS A 152 9.81 9.94 -38.21
N ASP A 153 9.19 10.31 -37.09
CA ASP A 153 9.44 11.58 -36.41
C ASP A 153 10.87 11.65 -35.86
N LYS A 154 11.59 12.73 -36.16
CA LYS A 154 13.00 12.91 -35.77
C LYS A 154 13.23 12.75 -34.26
N ARG A 155 12.36 13.33 -33.43
CA ARG A 155 12.47 13.27 -31.96
C ARG A 155 12.24 11.85 -31.42
N LEU A 156 11.24 11.15 -31.93
CA LEU A 156 10.93 9.77 -31.50
C LEU A 156 11.96 8.78 -32.02
N ARG A 157 12.49 9.01 -33.22
CA ARG A 157 13.59 8.25 -33.81
C ARG A 157 14.85 8.35 -32.95
N ARG A 158 15.22 9.55 -32.48
CA ARG A 158 16.35 9.73 -31.55
C ARG A 158 16.17 8.89 -30.28
N LYS A 159 15.00 9.01 -29.62
CA LYS A 159 14.68 8.22 -28.41
C LYS A 159 14.69 6.70 -28.66
N PHE A 160 14.25 6.26 -29.83
CA PHE A 160 14.26 4.85 -30.22
C PHE A 160 15.69 4.31 -30.29
N PHE A 161 16.59 5.01 -31.00
CA PHE A 161 17.98 4.60 -31.13
C PHE A 161 18.77 4.73 -29.83
N GLU A 162 18.49 5.76 -29.02
CA GLU A 162 19.06 5.93 -27.68
C GLU A 162 18.74 4.72 -26.79
N ALA A 163 17.46 4.31 -26.72
CA ALA A 163 17.06 3.14 -25.95
C ALA A 163 17.72 1.84 -26.47
N LYS A 164 17.91 1.71 -27.79
CA LYS A 164 18.59 0.55 -28.39
C LYS A 164 20.08 0.52 -28.08
N LEU A 165 20.74 1.67 -28.09
CA LEU A 165 22.15 1.78 -27.73
C LEU A 165 22.36 1.50 -26.24
N GLN A 166 21.45 1.96 -25.39
CA GLN A 166 21.48 1.66 -23.96
C GLN A 166 21.33 0.15 -23.71
N GLU A 167 20.42 -0.54 -24.39
CA GLU A 167 20.26 -2.00 -24.29
C GLU A 167 21.57 -2.75 -24.64
N LEU A 168 22.30 -2.29 -25.66
CA LEU A 168 23.61 -2.84 -26.04
C LEU A 168 24.69 -2.53 -24.99
N ASN A 169 24.73 -1.28 -24.50
CA ASN A 169 25.68 -0.88 -23.46
C ASN A 169 25.47 -1.68 -22.19
N ASP A 170 24.23 -1.85 -21.74
CA ASP A 170 23.89 -2.64 -20.55
C ASP A 170 24.21 -4.13 -20.75
N SER A 171 24.08 -4.64 -21.98
CA SER A 171 24.53 -5.99 -22.34
C SER A 171 26.06 -6.11 -22.28
N PHE A 172 26.77 -5.09 -22.75
CA PHE A 172 28.23 -5.06 -22.76
C PHE A 172 28.79 -4.93 -21.33
N VAL A 173 28.26 -4.01 -20.52
CA VAL A 173 28.64 -3.85 -19.11
C VAL A 173 28.43 -5.16 -18.34
N ARG A 174 27.31 -5.87 -18.59
CA ARG A 174 27.09 -7.20 -17.98
C ARG A 174 28.14 -8.23 -18.41
N TYR A 175 28.58 -8.19 -19.67
CA TYR A 175 29.63 -9.08 -20.16
C TYR A 175 31.01 -8.71 -19.59
N CYS A 176 31.27 -7.42 -19.41
CA CYS A 176 32.52 -6.88 -18.90
C CYS A 176 32.60 -6.80 -17.37
N HIS A 177 31.61 -7.33 -16.65
CA HIS A 177 31.62 -7.36 -15.18
C HIS A 177 32.77 -8.25 -14.72
N THR A 178 33.94 -7.64 -14.55
CA THR A 178 35.01 -8.17 -13.73
C THR A 178 34.45 -8.24 -12.32
N ASP A 179 34.72 -9.35 -11.64
CA ASP A 179 34.15 -9.68 -10.34
C ASP A 179 34.82 -8.84 -9.23
N THR A 180 34.64 -7.52 -9.31
CA THR A 180 35.19 -6.55 -8.37
C THR A 180 34.69 -6.81 -6.97
N GLU A 181 33.43 -7.25 -6.85
CA GLU A 181 32.84 -7.64 -5.57
C GLU A 181 33.49 -8.90 -5.01
N ALA A 182 33.74 -9.95 -5.82
CA ALA A 182 34.51 -11.10 -5.33
C ALA A 182 35.93 -10.71 -4.93
N PHE A 183 36.61 -9.86 -5.71
CA PHE A 183 37.95 -9.38 -5.37
C PHE A 183 37.98 -8.60 -4.05
N LEU A 184 37.04 -7.68 -3.84
CA LEU A 184 36.94 -6.93 -2.58
C LEU A 184 36.59 -7.86 -1.40
N SER A 185 35.71 -8.84 -1.62
CA SER A 185 35.37 -9.84 -0.59
C SER A 185 36.57 -10.72 -0.21
N ASP A 186 37.46 -11.01 -1.16
CA ASP A 186 38.69 -11.75 -0.92
C ASP A 186 39.69 -10.95 -0.08
N ILE A 187 39.80 -9.64 -0.33
CA ILE A 187 40.60 -8.73 0.49
C ILE A 187 40.05 -8.68 1.92
N ASP A 188 38.74 -8.48 2.08
CA ASP A 188 38.12 -8.39 3.41
C ASP A 188 38.27 -9.70 4.20
N ARG A 189 38.15 -10.85 3.52
CA ARG A 189 38.40 -12.17 4.11
C ARG A 189 39.85 -12.32 4.56
N SER A 190 40.81 -11.86 3.75
CA SER A 190 42.24 -11.86 4.10
C SER A 190 42.50 -11.00 5.33
N LEU A 191 42.00 -9.76 5.35
CA LEU A 191 42.13 -8.84 6.49
C LEU A 191 41.48 -9.36 7.76
N SER A 192 40.29 -9.96 7.65
CA SER A 192 39.58 -10.56 8.79
C SER A 192 40.37 -11.73 9.38
N SER A 193 40.99 -12.55 8.53
CA SER A 193 41.85 -13.66 8.95
C SER A 193 43.08 -13.16 9.70
N SER A 194 43.75 -12.12 9.20
CA SER A 194 44.88 -11.49 9.88
C SER A 194 44.48 -10.92 11.25
N ARG A 195 43.36 -10.17 11.32
CA ARG A 195 42.85 -9.61 12.59
C ARG A 195 42.58 -10.69 13.64
N ARG A 196 42.04 -11.84 13.23
CA ARG A 196 41.77 -12.96 14.14
C ARG A 196 43.05 -13.55 14.75
N VAL A 197 44.13 -13.63 13.98
CA VAL A 197 45.44 -14.08 14.49
C VAL A 197 45.98 -13.10 15.54
N PHE A 198 45.90 -11.79 15.27
CA PHE A 198 46.31 -10.77 16.24
C PHE A 198 45.50 -10.84 17.54
N GLN A 199 44.18 -10.99 17.45
CA GLN A 199 43.31 -11.16 18.64
C GLN A 199 43.67 -12.41 19.46
N GLN A 200 44.03 -13.52 18.80
CA GLN A 200 44.43 -14.75 19.51
C GLN A 200 45.76 -14.57 20.26
N LEU A 201 46.71 -13.85 19.68
CA LEU A 201 47.97 -13.51 20.34
C LEU A 201 47.74 -12.59 21.55
N GLU A 202 46.91 -11.57 21.39
CA GLU A 202 46.54 -10.64 22.48
C GLU A 202 45.75 -11.35 23.60
N SER A 203 44.86 -12.28 23.27
CA SER A 203 44.08 -13.01 24.29
C SER A 203 44.95 -13.89 25.22
N LYS A 204 46.13 -14.32 24.75
CA LYS A 204 47.08 -15.11 25.53
C LYS A 204 48.00 -14.26 26.41
N SER A 205 48.12 -12.97 26.16
CA SER A 205 49.05 -12.08 26.88
C SER A 205 48.43 -11.27 28.02
N VAL A 206 47.11 -11.35 28.23
CA VAL A 206 46.41 -10.54 29.23
C VAL A 206 46.01 -11.42 30.42
N SER A 207 46.90 -11.53 31.41
CA SER A 207 46.56 -11.96 32.76
C SER A 207 46.34 -10.73 33.65
N GLU A 208 45.39 -10.81 34.59
CA GLU A 208 45.12 -9.72 35.53
C GLU A 208 46.37 -9.41 36.38
N PRO A 209 46.85 -8.15 36.43
CA PRO A 209 47.98 -7.77 37.28
C PRO A 209 47.67 -8.00 38.76
N GLN A 210 48.62 -8.54 39.53
CA GLN A 210 48.47 -8.69 40.98
C GLN A 210 48.52 -7.33 41.70
N GLU A 211 48.07 -7.27 42.94
CA GLU A 211 47.99 -6.03 43.71
C GLU A 211 49.35 -5.31 43.84
N ASN A 212 50.44 -6.08 44.02
CA ASN A 212 51.82 -5.57 44.01
C ASN A 212 52.24 -4.93 42.67
N ASP A 213 51.68 -5.37 41.55
CA ASP A 213 52.00 -4.81 40.23
C ASP A 213 51.38 -3.41 40.06
N TRP A 214 50.21 -3.17 40.66
CA TRP A 214 49.55 -1.87 40.60
C TRP A 214 50.32 -0.78 41.34
N ASP A 215 50.93 -1.12 42.47
CA ASP A 215 51.76 -0.18 43.23
C ASP A 215 53.03 0.18 42.46
N GLN A 216 53.63 -0.80 41.77
CA GLN A 216 54.76 -0.55 40.88
C GLN A 216 54.36 0.34 39.69
N ILE A 217 53.22 0.07 39.05
CA ILE A 217 52.69 0.88 37.93
C ILE A 217 52.40 2.31 38.41
N GLN A 218 51.81 2.49 39.60
CA GLN A 218 51.53 3.80 40.17
C GLN A 218 52.83 4.58 40.43
N SER A 219 53.87 3.93 40.97
CA SER A 219 55.18 4.57 41.19
C SER A 219 55.83 5.06 39.88
N GLN A 220 55.70 4.30 38.79
CA GLN A 220 56.23 4.67 37.48
C GLN A 220 55.52 5.88 36.88
N VAL A 221 54.20 5.97 37.07
CA VAL A 221 53.40 7.09 36.56
C VAL A 221 53.71 8.38 37.30
N ILE A 222 53.92 8.30 38.62
CA ILE A 222 54.34 9.43 39.44
C ILE A 222 55.73 9.93 38.99
N GLN A 223 56.67 9.03 38.70
CA GLN A 223 58.00 9.41 38.17
C GLN A 223 57.94 10.07 36.80
N ARG A 224 57.01 9.65 35.92
CA ARG A 224 56.83 10.23 34.58
C ARG A 224 56.16 11.61 34.60
N GLY A 225 55.52 12.00 35.71
CA GLY A 225 54.92 13.33 35.86
C GLY A 225 53.81 13.62 34.86
N VAL A 226 53.03 12.62 34.43
CA VAL A 226 51.89 12.83 33.52
C VAL A 226 50.77 13.54 34.27
N ARG A 227 50.52 14.80 33.92
CA ARG A 227 49.56 15.67 34.62
C ARG A 227 48.27 15.95 33.86
N ASP A 228 48.20 15.61 32.57
CA ASP A 228 47.05 15.90 31.74
C ASP A 228 46.41 14.63 31.19
N CYS A 229 45.09 14.62 31.07
CA CYS A 229 44.35 13.55 30.42
C CYS A 229 44.56 13.64 28.90
N PRO A 230 45.09 12.61 28.23
CA PRO A 230 45.37 12.65 26.79
C PRO A 230 44.12 12.73 25.89
N ILE A 231 42.93 12.40 26.42
CA ILE A 231 41.67 12.42 25.64
C ILE A 231 41.10 13.84 25.55
N CYS A 232 41.04 14.54 26.68
CA CYS A 232 40.42 15.86 26.78
C CYS A 232 41.45 17.00 26.94
N LEU A 233 42.73 16.67 27.10
CA LEU A 233 43.84 17.61 27.27
C LEU A 233 43.70 18.50 28.52
N THR A 234 43.02 18.02 29.56
CA THR A 234 42.84 18.75 30.83
C THR A 234 43.50 18.05 32.01
N ALA A 235 43.89 18.82 33.02
CA ALA A 235 44.64 18.33 34.17
C ALA A 235 43.92 17.21 34.94
N LEU A 236 44.67 16.16 35.26
CA LEU A 236 44.34 15.07 36.18
C LEU A 236 44.53 15.56 37.63
N CYS A 237 43.76 15.02 38.58
CA CYS A 237 43.90 15.42 39.98
C CYS A 237 45.28 14.99 40.53
N ASP A 238 45.99 15.91 41.20
CA ASP A 238 47.32 15.65 41.77
C ASP A 238 47.23 14.63 42.92
N LEU A 239 47.91 13.50 42.78
CA LEU A 239 47.98 12.41 43.77
C LEU A 239 48.77 12.77 45.06
N ASN A 240 49.34 13.97 45.14
CA ASN A 240 50.35 14.35 46.15
C ASN A 240 49.90 15.44 47.14
N LEU A 241 48.63 15.83 47.21
CA LEU A 241 48.20 16.89 48.13
C LEU A 241 47.02 16.46 49.02
N PRO A 242 47.16 16.50 50.36
CA PRO A 242 46.03 16.39 51.27
C PRO A 242 45.08 17.56 51.04
N THR A 243 43.80 17.23 50.93
CA THR A 243 42.65 18.13 50.90
C THR A 243 42.79 19.27 51.91
N GLU A 244 43.08 20.48 51.44
CA GLU A 244 42.84 21.69 52.21
C GLU A 244 41.94 22.64 51.42
N ALA A 245 40.97 23.16 52.15
CA ALA A 245 39.72 23.71 51.66
C ALA A 245 39.90 24.96 50.79
N SER A 246 39.02 25.07 49.77
CA SER A 246 38.44 26.30 49.20
C SER A 246 38.36 26.28 47.68
N ARG A 247 37.66 25.30 47.08
CA ARG A 247 37.11 25.44 45.72
C ARG A 247 35.75 24.76 45.63
N SER A 248 34.77 25.58 45.25
CA SER A 248 33.34 25.35 45.01
C SER A 248 32.92 23.88 44.77
N ASP A 249 31.97 23.44 45.59
CA ASP A 249 31.41 22.08 45.73
C ASP A 249 30.82 21.42 44.46
N HIS A 250 30.79 22.10 43.31
CA HIS A 250 30.20 21.57 42.08
C HIS A 250 31.22 21.12 41.03
N GLN A 251 32.52 21.33 41.26
CA GLN A 251 33.58 21.00 40.28
C GLN A 251 34.49 19.84 40.68
N GLN A 252 34.42 19.40 41.95
CA GLN A 252 35.30 18.33 42.48
C GLN A 252 34.72 16.92 42.35
N GLN A 253 33.41 16.76 42.13
CA GLN A 253 32.77 15.45 42.03
C GLN A 253 33.01 14.73 40.68
N GLY A 254 33.53 15.42 39.66
CA GLY A 254 33.63 14.92 38.28
C GLY A 254 35.00 14.48 37.78
N ARG A 255 36.06 14.54 38.60
CA ARG A 255 37.45 14.30 38.13
C ARG A 255 38.13 13.11 38.82
N ARG A 256 37.44 11.97 38.88
CA ARG A 256 38.08 10.71 39.27
C ARG A 256 39.08 10.29 38.19
N THR A 257 40.27 9.88 38.61
CA THR A 257 41.34 9.43 37.72
C THR A 257 41.35 7.91 37.63
N VAL A 258 41.67 7.41 36.46
CA VAL A 258 41.73 5.97 36.20
C VAL A 258 43.09 5.63 35.67
N LEU A 259 43.75 4.68 36.34
CA LEU A 259 45.01 4.09 35.92
C LEU A 259 44.75 2.81 35.15
N LEU A 260 45.35 2.73 33.96
CA LEU A 260 45.35 1.54 33.15
C LEU A 260 46.58 0.68 33.45
N SER A 261 46.47 -0.64 33.31
CA SER A 261 47.59 -1.59 33.47
C SER A 261 48.76 -1.32 32.51
N CYS A 262 48.53 -0.57 31.44
CA CYS A 262 49.56 -0.08 30.53
C CYS A 262 50.26 1.21 31.00
N SER A 263 50.13 1.58 32.28
CA SER A 263 50.74 2.78 32.88
C SER A 263 50.25 4.12 32.31
N HIS A 264 49.00 4.19 31.84
CA HIS A 264 48.39 5.41 31.31
C HIS A 264 47.25 5.89 32.21
N LEU A 265 47.11 7.22 32.35
CA LEU A 265 46.09 7.86 33.17
C LEU A 265 45.05 8.60 32.32
N PHE A 266 43.78 8.49 32.71
CA PHE A 266 42.67 9.22 32.09
C PHE A 266 41.67 9.68 33.15
N HIS A 267 40.83 10.68 32.82
CA HIS A 267 39.61 10.90 33.58
C HIS A 267 38.65 9.73 33.35
N GLN A 268 37.95 9.33 34.40
CA GLN A 268 36.97 8.25 34.34
C GLN A 268 35.93 8.47 33.23
N LEU A 269 35.34 9.67 33.17
CA LEU A 269 34.34 10.01 32.16
C LEU A 269 34.89 10.02 30.73
N CYS A 270 36.14 10.45 30.54
CA CYS A 270 36.77 10.46 29.21
C CYS A 270 37.05 9.05 28.71
N LEU A 271 37.49 8.16 29.60
CA LEU A 271 37.71 6.76 29.27
C LEU A 271 36.38 6.06 28.99
N GLU A 272 35.36 6.22 29.84
CA GLU A 272 34.02 5.65 29.64
C GLU A 272 33.37 6.12 28.34
N ALA A 273 33.51 7.41 27.99
CA ALA A 273 33.05 7.93 26.71
C ALA A 273 33.77 7.21 25.55
N PHE A 274 35.09 7.07 25.61
CA PHE A 274 35.86 6.34 24.59
C PHE A 274 35.40 4.88 24.47
N GLU A 275 35.23 4.17 25.59
CA GLU A 275 34.74 2.78 25.62
C GLU A 275 33.34 2.66 25.00
N SER A 276 32.46 3.65 25.17
CA SER A 276 31.11 3.65 24.59
C SER A 276 31.08 3.83 23.07
N PHE A 277 32.08 4.51 22.49
CA PHE A 277 32.17 4.73 21.04
C PHE A 277 32.83 3.55 20.31
N THR A 278 33.59 2.71 21.01
CA THR A 278 34.21 1.52 20.42
C THR A 278 33.22 0.36 20.40
N ALA A 279 33.01 -0.23 19.22
CA ALA A 279 32.14 -1.41 19.05
C ALA A 279 32.79 -2.72 19.56
N ASP A 280 34.06 -2.67 19.99
CA ASP A 280 34.81 -3.83 20.45
C ASP A 280 34.43 -4.17 21.91
N SER A 281 34.25 -5.47 22.18
CA SER A 281 33.94 -5.99 23.52
C SER A 281 35.08 -5.79 24.54
N ARG A 282 36.28 -5.42 24.08
CA ARG A 282 37.44 -5.01 24.90
C ARG A 282 38.12 -3.80 24.24
N PRO A 283 37.77 -2.55 24.63
CA PRO A 283 38.37 -1.36 24.06
C PRO A 283 39.88 -1.32 24.32
N PRO A 284 40.72 -1.04 23.30
CA PRO A 284 42.16 -0.88 23.48
C PRO A 284 42.49 0.47 24.11
N CYS A 285 43.66 0.59 24.75
CA CYS A 285 44.10 1.86 25.35
C CYS A 285 44.16 2.97 24.27
N PRO A 286 43.58 4.17 24.50
CA PRO A 286 43.61 5.26 23.52
C PRO A 286 45.01 5.68 23.06
N LEU A 287 46.03 5.49 23.90
CA LEU A 287 47.41 5.88 23.62
C LEU A 287 48.23 4.76 23.00
N CYS A 288 48.37 3.64 23.71
CA CYS A 288 49.28 2.56 23.31
C CYS A 288 48.57 1.40 22.60
N ARG A 289 47.24 1.46 22.45
CA ARG A 289 46.39 0.43 21.85
C ARG A 289 46.47 -0.96 22.49
N SER A 290 47.19 -1.09 23.61
CA SER A 290 47.23 -2.35 24.35
C SER A 290 45.91 -2.60 25.05
N VAL A 291 45.54 -3.87 25.19
CA VAL A 291 44.48 -4.28 26.12
C VAL A 291 44.88 -3.88 27.53
N TYR A 292 43.91 -3.44 28.34
CA TYR A 292 44.18 -2.94 29.68
C TYR A 292 43.17 -3.43 30.71
N HIS A 293 43.61 -3.48 31.97
CA HIS A 293 42.75 -3.44 33.13
C HIS A 293 42.72 -2.01 33.67
N LYS A 294 41.66 -1.64 34.39
CA LYS A 294 41.49 -0.28 34.93
C LYS A 294 41.34 -0.31 36.45
N LYS A 295 42.07 0.55 37.15
CA LYS A 295 41.98 0.78 38.60
C LYS A 295 41.66 2.25 38.84
N LEU A 296 40.65 2.51 39.67
CA LEU A 296 40.31 3.87 40.10
C LEU A 296 41.35 4.34 41.13
N ILE A 297 41.82 5.58 40.98
CA ILE A 297 42.72 6.25 41.91
C ILE A 297 42.13 7.61 42.29
#